data_AF-A0A4R3L194-F1
#
_entry.id   AF-A0A4R3L194-F1
#
_cell.length_a   1.000
_cell.length_b   1.000
_cell.length_c   1.000
_cell.angle_alpha   90.00
_cell.angle_beta   90.00
_cell.angle_gamma   90.00
#
_symmetry.space_group_name_H-M   'P 1'
#
loop_
_entity.id
_entity.type
_entity.pdbx_description
1 polymer ?
#
loop_
_entity_poly.entity_id
_entity_poly.type
_entity_poly.pdbx_seq_one_letter_code
_entity_poly.pdbx_strand_id
1 'polypeptide(L)'
;MDVVFDLGAAVPHIIAFAVLAGIVAMMYLSGSRRSLSNVDYDRVTRPVALNRWAARRALLLPLGALANALWAGLGRPSEGALALVLVVTGMVVCTWIIVGSRRFYRPR
;
A
#
# COMPACT_ATOMS: atom_id res chain seq x y z
N MET A 1 -6.10 9.87 -33.29
CA MET A 1 -6.77 9.83 -31.98
C MET A 1 -5.89 10.62 -31.05
N ASP A 2 -6.25 11.87 -30.80
CA ASP A 2 -5.54 12.72 -29.86
C ASP A 2 -5.94 12.26 -28.46
N VAL A 3 -5.01 11.59 -27.77
CA VAL A 3 -5.23 11.14 -26.40
C VAL A 3 -5.17 12.38 -25.52
N VAL A 4 -6.33 12.99 -25.28
CA VAL A 4 -6.48 14.07 -24.31
C VAL A 4 -6.45 13.44 -22.92
N PHE A 5 -5.41 13.75 -22.15
CA PHE A 5 -5.29 13.29 -20.77
C PHE A 5 -6.27 14.06 -19.88
N ASP A 6 -7.25 13.37 -19.31
CA ASP A 6 -8.18 13.98 -18.37
C ASP A 6 -7.54 14.05 -16.98
N LEU A 7 -6.97 15.22 -16.69
CA LEU A 7 -6.35 15.49 -15.39
C LEU A 7 -7.40 15.38 -14.25
N GLY A 8 -8.65 15.78 -14.51
CA GLY A 8 -9.73 15.77 -13.52
C GLY A 8 -10.04 14.36 -13.01
N ALA A 9 -10.11 13.40 -13.94
CA ALA A 9 -10.28 11.98 -13.60
C ALA A 9 -9.06 11.41 -12.84
N ALA A 10 -7.86 11.90 -13.12
CA ALA A 10 -6.63 11.41 -12.47
C ALA A 10 -6.39 11.96 -11.05
N VAL A 11 -6.87 13.18 -10.74
CA VAL A 11 -6.64 13.85 -9.43
C VAL A 11 -6.91 12.96 -8.21
N PRO A 12 -8.09 12.33 -8.03
CA PRO A 12 -8.36 11.54 -6.83
C PRO A 12 -7.39 10.36 -6.66
N HIS A 13 -6.94 9.77 -7.77
CA HIS A 13 -5.99 8.66 -7.74
C HIS A 13 -4.56 9.11 -7.43
N ILE A 14 -4.16 10.31 -7.89
CA ILE A 14 -2.89 10.93 -7.53
C ILE A 14 -2.87 11.25 -6.03
N ILE A 15 -3.96 11.78 -5.47
CA ILE A 15 -4.09 12.02 -4.04
C ILE A 15 -4.00 10.70 -3.26
N ALA A 16 -4.71 9.66 -3.70
CA ALA A 16 -4.63 8.34 -3.09
C ALA A 16 -3.20 7.78 -3.11
N PHE A 17 -2.50 7.90 -4.24
CA PHE A 17 -1.08 7.56 -4.36
C PHE A 17 -0.23 8.29 -3.33
N ALA A 18 -0.34 9.62 -3.24
CA ALA A 18 0.46 10.43 -2.33
C ALA A 18 0.24 10.04 -0.86
N VAL A 19 -1.02 9.82 -0.46
CA VAL A 19 -1.37 9.38 0.90
C VAL A 19 -0.79 8.00 1.19
N LEU A 20 -0.99 7.03 0.30
CA LEU A 20 -0.48 5.67 0.46
C LEU A 20 1.05 5.64 0.50
N ALA A 21 1.71 6.40 -0.37
CA ALA A 21 3.16 6.53 -0.38
C ALA A 21 3.68 7.15 0.94
N GLY A 22 2.99 8.17 1.47
CA GLY A 22 3.29 8.77 2.77
C GLY A 22 3.19 7.77 3.92
N ILE A 23 2.13 6.95 3.96
CA ILE A 23 1.96 5.89 4.96
C ILE A 23 3.11 4.87 4.85
N VAL A 24 3.43 4.42 3.64
CA VAL A 24 4.53 3.46 3.42
C VAL A 24 5.88 4.05 3.85
N ALA A 25 6.14 5.31 3.53
CA ALA A 25 7.34 6.01 3.96
C ALA A 25 7.41 6.11 5.49
N MET A 26 6.30 6.49 6.14
CA MET A 26 6.20 6.53 7.59
C MET A 26 6.50 5.16 8.21
N MET A 27 5.91 4.08 7.69
CA MET A 27 6.20 2.72 8.15
C MET A 27 7.68 2.37 7.98
N TYR A 28 8.28 2.70 6.84
CA TYR A 28 9.70 2.41 6.55
C TYR A 28 10.65 3.16 7.49
N LEU A 29 10.31 4.41 7.83
CA LEU A 29 11.11 5.32 8.65
C LEU A 29 10.81 5.21 10.15
N SER A 30 9.72 4.53 10.54
CA SER A 30 9.24 4.45 11.93
C SER A 30 10.22 3.82 12.93
N GLY A 31 11.31 3.21 12.46
CA GLY A 31 12.31 2.58 13.33
C GLY A 31 11.67 1.47 14.16
N SER A 32 11.86 1.52 15.49
CA SER A 32 11.30 0.55 16.44
C SER A 32 9.89 0.87 16.92
N ARG A 33 9.28 1.97 16.46
CA ARG A 33 7.92 2.36 16.87
C ARG A 33 6.86 1.38 16.36
N ARG A 34 5.75 1.30 17.08
CA ARG A 34 4.58 0.48 16.72
C ARG A 34 3.84 1.14 15.55
N SER A 35 4.04 0.59 14.34
CA SER A 35 3.44 1.11 13.11
C SER A 35 2.27 0.26 12.62
N LEU A 36 2.21 -1.01 13.02
CA LEU A 36 1.16 -1.96 12.67
C LEU A 36 0.28 -2.22 13.89
N SER A 37 -0.91 -1.62 13.95
CA SER A 37 -1.84 -1.78 15.08
C SER A 37 -2.23 -3.24 15.37
N ASN A 38 -2.30 -4.08 14.34
CA ASN A 38 -2.71 -5.49 14.46
C ASN A 38 -1.56 -6.45 14.84
N VAL A 39 -0.36 -5.94 15.12
CA VAL A 39 0.79 -6.77 15.51
C VAL A 39 1.11 -6.57 16.98
N ASP A 40 1.26 -7.68 17.72
CA ASP A 40 1.81 -7.67 19.07
C ASP A 40 3.34 -7.45 19.02
N TYR A 41 3.77 -6.20 19.14
CA TYR A 41 5.18 -5.82 19.13
C TYR A 41 5.96 -6.34 20.34
N ASP A 42 5.30 -6.71 21.45
CA ASP A 42 5.99 -7.19 22.66
C ASP A 42 6.57 -8.60 22.43
N ARG A 43 6.01 -9.33 21.45
CA ARG A 43 6.52 -10.63 21.00
C ARG A 43 7.52 -10.54 19.85
N VAL A 44 7.71 -9.36 19.27
CA VAL A 44 8.56 -9.16 18.08
C VAL A 44 10.01 -8.94 18.50
N THR A 45 10.92 -9.78 18.00
CA THR A 45 12.36 -9.68 18.29
C THR A 45 13.04 -8.56 17.52
N ARG A 46 12.56 -8.22 16.32
CA ARG A 46 13.19 -7.23 15.41
C ARG A 46 12.16 -6.27 14.83
N PRO A 47 11.66 -5.28 15.61
CA PRO A 47 10.55 -4.40 15.21
C PRO A 47 10.90 -3.54 13.98
N VAL A 48 12.15 -3.05 13.88
CA VAL A 48 12.61 -2.28 12.72
C VAL A 48 12.58 -3.11 11.43
N ALA A 49 13.02 -4.37 11.51
CA ALA A 49 13.04 -5.27 10.35
C ALA A 49 11.62 -5.62 9.89
N LEU A 50 10.69 -5.81 10.84
CA LEU A 50 9.28 -6.01 10.55
C LEU A 50 8.69 -4.80 9.82
N ASN A 51 8.89 -3.59 10.36
CA ASN A 51 8.34 -2.36 9.79
C ASN A 51 8.83 -2.12 8.36
N ARG A 52 10.14 -2.27 8.11
CA ARG A 52 10.72 -2.16 6.76
C ARG A 52 10.22 -3.26 5.82
N TRP A 53 10.07 -4.48 6.32
CA TRP A 53 9.56 -5.61 5.53
C TRP A 53 8.09 -5.42 5.11
N ALA A 54 7.27 -4.92 6.03
CA ALA A 54 5.87 -4.58 5.79
C ALA A 54 5.75 -3.40 4.82
N ALA A 55 6.52 -2.34 5.02
CA ALA A 55 6.56 -1.17 4.14
C ALA A 55 6.90 -1.55 2.69
N ARG A 56 7.91 -2.40 2.47
CA ARG A 56 8.27 -2.88 1.12
C ARG A 56 7.14 -3.62 0.40
N ARG A 57 6.21 -4.25 1.15
CA ARG A 57 5.04 -4.95 0.58
C ARG A 57 3.87 -4.00 0.38
N ALA A 58 3.67 -3.10 1.34
CA ALA A 58 2.67 -2.06 1.26
C ALA A 58 2.90 -1.10 0.07
N LEU A 59 4.14 -0.99 -0.43
CA LEU A 59 4.52 -0.28 -1.67
C LEU A 59 3.73 -0.72 -2.91
N LEU A 60 3.16 -1.93 -2.93
CA LEU A 60 2.28 -2.39 -4.02
C LEU A 60 1.00 -1.56 -4.14
N LEU A 61 0.50 -1.01 -3.02
CA LEU A 61 -0.71 -0.19 -2.99
C LEU A 61 -0.56 1.16 -3.69
N PRO A 62 0.44 2.01 -3.35
CA PRO A 62 0.64 3.25 -4.07
C PRO A 62 0.97 2.97 -5.55
N LEU A 63 1.78 1.95 -5.87
CA LEU A 63 2.03 1.61 -7.28
C LEU A 63 0.75 1.25 -8.04
N GLY A 64 -0.17 0.50 -7.42
CA GLY A 64 -1.50 0.22 -7.98
C GLY A 64 -2.33 1.49 -8.17
N ALA A 65 -2.29 2.41 -7.20
CA ALA A 65 -3.02 3.69 -7.28
C ALA A 65 -2.48 4.59 -8.40
N LEU A 66 -1.15 4.62 -8.60
CA LEU A 66 -0.51 5.35 -9.69
C LEU A 66 -0.88 4.75 -11.06
N ALA A 67 -0.84 3.41 -11.18
CA ALA A 67 -1.27 2.73 -12.41
C ALA A 67 -2.75 3.03 -12.72
N ASN A 68 -3.60 3.07 -11.68
CA ASN A 68 -5.00 3.44 -11.84
C ASN A 68 -5.18 4.91 -12.25
N ALA A 69 -4.39 5.84 -11.68
CA ALA A 69 -4.40 7.25 -12.06
C ALA A 69 -4.08 7.45 -13.55
N LEU A 70 -3.06 6.74 -14.03
CA LEU A 70 -2.66 6.75 -15.44
C LEU A 70 -3.77 6.18 -16.33
N TRP A 71 -4.42 5.10 -15.90
CA TRP A 71 -5.49 4.48 -16.67
C TRP A 71 -6.76 5.33 -16.74
N ALA A 72 -7.16 5.93 -15.62
CA ALA A 72 -8.29 6.86 -15.54
C ALA A 72 -8.05 8.10 -16.41
N GLY A 73 -6.85 8.69 -16.34
CA GLY A 73 -6.48 9.84 -17.17
C GLY A 73 -6.44 9.56 -18.67
N LEU A 74 -6.34 8.29 -19.10
CA LEU A 74 -6.45 7.88 -20.50
C LEU A 74 -7.92 7.75 -20.99
N GLY A 75 -8.91 8.13 -20.17
CA GLY A 75 -10.33 8.19 -20.57
C GLY A 75 -10.98 6.82 -20.75
N ARG A 76 -10.47 5.77 -20.09
CA ARG A 76 -11.04 4.42 -20.18
C ARG A 76 -12.15 4.24 -19.12
N PRO A 77 -13.42 4.00 -19.51
CA PRO A 77 -14.59 4.02 -18.61
C PRO A 77 -14.71 2.82 -17.65
N SER A 78 -13.63 2.05 -17.45
CA SER A 78 -13.63 0.84 -16.63
C SER A 78 -13.28 1.09 -15.15
N GLU A 79 -13.45 2.31 -14.63
CA GLU A 79 -12.91 2.74 -13.32
C GLU A 79 -13.35 1.85 -12.15
N GLY A 80 -14.56 1.29 -12.20
CA GLY A 80 -15.05 0.36 -11.17
C GLY A 80 -14.22 -0.93 -11.06
N ALA A 81 -13.72 -1.45 -12.18
CA ALA A 81 -12.95 -2.70 -12.19
C ALA A 81 -11.56 -2.53 -11.56
N LEU A 82 -10.89 -1.41 -11.84
CA LEU A 82 -9.56 -1.16 -11.29
C LEU A 82 -9.61 -0.75 -9.82
N ALA A 83 -10.64 0.01 -9.40
CA ALA A 83 -10.87 0.28 -7.99
C ALA A 83 -11.08 -1.02 -7.20
N LEU A 84 -11.86 -1.97 -7.75
CA LEU A 84 -12.05 -3.29 -7.15
C LEU A 84 -10.73 -4.07 -7.06
N VAL A 85 -9.92 -4.08 -8.13
CA VAL A 85 -8.59 -4.72 -8.13
C VAL A 85 -7.69 -4.11 -7.05
N LEU A 86 -7.72 -2.79 -6.87
CA LEU A 86 -6.97 -2.09 -5.82
C LEU A 86 -7.41 -2.52 -4.42
N VAL A 87 -8.72 -2.62 -4.17
CA VAL A 87 -9.27 -3.08 -2.89
C VAL A 87 -8.84 -4.52 -2.60
N VAL A 88 -9.01 -5.42 -3.57
CA VAL A 88 -8.61 -6.83 -3.43
C VAL A 88 -7.11 -6.95 -3.19
N THR A 89 -6.31 -6.21 -3.94
CA THR A 89 -4.84 -6.16 -3.76
C THR A 89 -4.49 -5.68 -2.35
N GLY A 90 -5.17 -4.66 -1.84
CA GLY A 90 -5.01 -4.19 -0.47
C GLY A 90 -5.31 -5.26 0.58
N MET A 91 -6.41 -6.00 0.42
CA MET A 91 -6.75 -7.11 1.33
C MET A 91 -5.69 -8.22 1.30
N VAL A 92 -5.19 -8.57 0.10
CA VAL A 92 -4.12 -9.56 -0.07
C VAL A 92 -2.83 -9.08 0.61
N VAL A 93 -2.43 -7.82 0.40
CA VAL A 93 -1.24 -7.24 1.02
C VAL A 93 -1.36 -7.20 2.54
N CYS A 94 -2.52 -6.78 3.07
CA CYS A 94 -2.78 -6.78 4.51
C CYS A 94 -2.68 -8.19 5.10
N THR A 95 -3.34 -9.17 4.47
CA THR A 95 -3.27 -10.58 4.89
C THR A 95 -1.84 -11.09 4.85
N TRP A 96 -1.10 -10.77 3.78
CA TRP A 96 0.30 -11.18 3.63
C TRP A 96 1.19 -10.57 4.71
N ILE A 97 1.00 -9.30 5.05
CA ILE A 97 1.72 -8.62 6.14
C ILE A 97 1.39 -9.28 7.49
N ILE A 98 0.12 -9.54 7.78
CA ILE A 98 -0.32 -10.15 9.04
C ILE A 98 0.29 -11.55 9.19
N VAL A 99 0.13 -12.41 8.19
CA VAL A 99 0.66 -13.79 8.24
C VAL A 99 2.18 -13.79 8.28
N GLY A 100 2.83 -12.99 7.44
CA GLY A 100 4.29 -12.92 7.39
C GLY A 100 4.92 -12.23 8.60
N SER A 101 4.19 -11.42 9.36
CA SER A 101 4.70 -10.81 10.60
C SER A 101 5.08 -11.85 11.66
N ARG A 102 4.42 -13.01 11.66
CA ARG A 102 4.65 -14.10 12.62
C ARG A 102 6.08 -14.64 12.62
N ARG A 103 6.78 -14.56 11.49
CA ARG A 103 8.19 -15.00 11.39
C ARG A 103 9.18 -14.11 12.16
N PHE A 104 8.73 -12.95 12.62
CA PHE A 104 9.51 -12.03 13.45
C PHE A 104 9.19 -12.19 14.95
N TYR A 105 8.34 -13.15 15.32
CA TYR A 105 8.02 -13.41 16.71
C TYR A 105 9.12 -14.25 17.36
N ARG A 106 9.28 -14.09 18.67
CA ARG A 106 10.16 -14.97 19.45
C ARG A 106 9.72 -16.43 19.29
N PRO A 107 10.65 -17.38 19.03
CA PRO A 107 10.34 -18.79 19.17
C PRO A 107 9.89 -19.02 20.62
N ARG A 108 8.79 -19.76 20.78
CA ARG A 108 8.33 -20.19 22.09
C ARG A 108 9.30 -21.21 22.68
#